data_AF-A0A836RGT0-F1
#
_entry.id   AF-A0A836RGT0-F1
#
_cell.length_a   1.000
_cell.length_b   1.000
_cell.length_c   1.000
_cell.angle_alpha   90.00
_cell.angle_beta   90.00
_cell.angle_gamma   90.00
#
_symmetry.space_group_name_H-M   'P 1'
#
loop_
_entity.id
_entity.type
_entity.pdbx_description
1 polymer ?
#
loop_
_entity_poly.entity_id
_entity_poly.type
_entity_poly.pdbx_seq_one_letter_code
_entity_poly.pdbx_strand_id
1 'polypeptide(L)'
;MSESESRLRIARIDCRCDDAAAELARLREKLSPRGDIVSEASRQRTIELFGEALSPQQVVERICRDVRRHGLAALLEYTRRLDRKELTAETLRVSPEELLRAHAAADEQLLEVVRRVRENILEFQT
;
A
#
# COMPACT_ATOMS: atom_id res chain seq x y z
N MET A 1 15.10 -37.71 -20.47
CA MET A 1 14.43 -37.30 -19.22
C MET A 1 13.92 -35.89 -19.45
N SER A 2 12.59 -35.74 -19.43
CA SER A 2 11.86 -34.57 -19.90
C SER A 2 12.02 -33.39 -18.93
N GLU A 3 12.65 -32.30 -19.39
CA GLU A 3 12.54 -30.99 -18.78
C GLU A 3 11.11 -30.49 -19.00
N SER A 4 10.24 -30.74 -18.03
CA SER A 4 8.96 -30.05 -17.92
C SER A 4 9.23 -28.58 -17.59
N GLU A 5 9.46 -27.77 -18.63
CA GLU A 5 9.44 -26.31 -18.55
C GLU A 5 8.16 -25.88 -17.79
N SER A 6 8.35 -25.31 -16.60
CA SER A 6 7.27 -24.69 -15.85
C SER A 6 6.73 -23.50 -16.65
N ARG A 7 5.72 -23.74 -17.50
CA ARG A 7 5.05 -22.69 -18.27
C ARG A 7 4.49 -21.64 -17.32
N LEU A 8 5.08 -20.44 -17.35
CA LEU A 8 4.56 -19.27 -16.65
C LEU A 8 3.12 -19.03 -17.10
N ARG A 9 2.19 -18.91 -16.14
CA ARG A 9 0.77 -18.59 -16.41
C ARG A 9 0.62 -17.10 -16.69
N ILE A 10 1.08 -16.68 -17.87
CA ILE A 10 0.99 -15.30 -18.36
C ILE A 10 -0.20 -15.21 -19.32
N ALA A 11 -1.13 -14.29 -19.04
CA ALA A 11 -2.22 -13.99 -19.96
C ALA A 11 -1.67 -13.40 -21.26
N ARG A 12 -2.08 -13.96 -22.41
CA ARG A 12 -1.70 -13.47 -23.75
C ARG A 12 -2.96 -12.96 -24.44
N ILE A 13 -2.90 -11.75 -24.96
CA ILE A 13 -3.99 -11.13 -25.74
C ILE A 13 -3.47 -10.96 -27.16
N ASP A 14 -4.16 -11.57 -28.13
CA ASP A 14 -3.84 -11.40 -29.55
C ASP A 14 -4.68 -10.27 -30.13
N CYS A 15 -4.04 -9.13 -30.43
CA CYS A 15 -4.72 -7.94 -30.96
C CYS A 15 -5.31 -8.11 -32.37
N ARG A 16 -5.12 -9.26 -33.01
CA ARG A 16 -5.71 -9.59 -34.32
C ARG A 16 -7.12 -10.16 -34.21
N CYS A 17 -7.55 -10.56 -33.02
CA CYS A 17 -8.89 -11.11 -32.77
C CYS A 17 -9.86 -9.98 -32.38
N ASP A 18 -11.14 -10.13 -32.76
CA ASP A 18 -12.18 -9.12 -32.52
C ASP A 18 -12.48 -8.89 -31.03
N ASP A 19 -12.13 -9.84 -30.17
CA ASP A 19 -12.33 -9.79 -28.71
C ASP A 19 -11.18 -9.13 -27.94
N ALA A 20 -10.07 -8.78 -28.60
CA ALA A 20 -8.89 -8.23 -27.96
C ALA A 20 -9.17 -6.96 -27.16
N ALA A 21 -10.03 -6.08 -27.67
CA ALA A 21 -10.43 -4.85 -26.98
C ALA A 21 -11.16 -5.13 -25.67
N ALA A 22 -12.03 -6.16 -25.64
CA ALA A 22 -12.75 -6.57 -24.44
C ALA A 22 -11.81 -7.21 -23.40
N GLU A 23 -10.88 -8.05 -23.84
CA GLU A 23 -9.87 -8.66 -22.96
C GLU A 23 -8.93 -7.59 -22.36
N LEU A 24 -8.52 -6.58 -23.14
CA LEU A 24 -7.76 -5.45 -22.64
C LEU A 24 -8.57 -4.61 -21.63
N ALA A 25 -9.86 -4.39 -21.87
CA ALA A 25 -10.73 -3.68 -20.94
C ALA A 25 -10.85 -4.43 -19.60
N ARG A 26 -11.04 -5.75 -19.63
CA ARG A 26 -11.07 -6.61 -18.43
C ARG A 26 -9.75 -6.58 -17.67
N LEU A 27 -8.61 -6.62 -18.37
CA LEU A 27 -7.30 -6.52 -17.75
C LEU A 27 -7.12 -5.16 -17.06
N ARG A 28 -7.53 -4.07 -17.73
CA ARG A 28 -7.47 -2.71 -17.17
C ARG A 28 -8.38 -2.55 -15.96
N GLU A 29 -9.57 -3.15 -15.97
CA GLU A 29 -10.47 -3.16 -14.83
C GLU A 29 -9.88 -3.94 -13.67
N LYS A 30 -9.33 -5.14 -13.92
CA LYS A 30 -8.69 -5.96 -12.90
C LYS A 30 -7.45 -5.29 -12.28
N LEU A 31 -6.68 -4.56 -13.07
CA LEU A 31 -5.50 -3.81 -12.62
C LEU A 31 -5.84 -2.36 -12.24
N SER A 32 -7.12 -2.02 -12.18
CA SER A 32 -7.57 -0.67 -11.89
C SER A 32 -7.13 -0.26 -10.49
N PRO A 33 -6.65 0.97 -10.29
CA PRO A 33 -6.25 1.49 -8.99
C PRO A 33 -7.44 1.72 -8.04
N ARG A 34 -8.68 1.41 -8.46
CA ARG A 34 -9.89 1.56 -7.64
C ARG A 34 -9.89 0.69 -6.38
N GLY A 35 -9.07 -0.37 -6.34
CA GLY A 35 -8.84 -1.13 -5.11
C GLY A 35 -9.97 -2.08 -4.70
N ASP A 36 -10.89 -2.39 -5.63
CA ASP A 36 -12.05 -3.25 -5.36
C ASP A 36 -11.68 -4.73 -5.15
N ILE A 37 -10.47 -5.12 -5.57
CA ILE A 37 -9.95 -6.48 -5.41
C ILE A 37 -9.18 -6.57 -4.09
N VAL A 38 -9.88 -7.04 -3.06
CA VAL A 38 -9.28 -7.40 -1.76
C VAL A 38 -9.13 -8.91 -1.62
N SER A 39 -8.01 -9.34 -1.03
CA SER A 39 -7.83 -10.73 -0.64
C SER A 39 -8.84 -11.14 0.45
N GLU A 40 -9.10 -12.44 0.58
CA GLU A 40 -9.95 -12.96 1.67
C GLU A 40 -9.38 -12.59 3.05
N ALA A 41 -8.05 -12.64 3.20
CA ALA A 41 -7.38 -12.24 4.43
C ALA A 41 -7.64 -10.76 4.79
N SER A 42 -7.69 -9.86 3.80
CA SER A 42 -8.04 -8.46 4.03
C SER A 42 -9.52 -8.29 4.40
N ARG A 43 -10.44 -9.03 3.76
CA ARG A 43 -11.87 -9.03 4.13
C ARG A 43 -12.08 -9.51 5.56
N GLN A 44 -11.40 -10.58 5.96
CA GLN A 44 -11.53 -11.13 7.31
C GLN A 44 -11.03 -10.14 8.35
N ARG A 45 -9.89 -9.48 8.11
CA ARG A 45 -9.40 -8.40 8.99
C ARG A 45 -10.40 -7.24 9.10
N THR A 46 -11.06 -6.86 8.00
CA THR A 46 -12.11 -5.84 8.04
C THR A 46 -13.25 -6.25 8.96
N ILE A 47 -13.71 -7.50 8.86
CA ILE A 47 -14.77 -8.03 9.72
C ILE A 47 -14.32 -8.05 11.19
N GLU A 48 -13.10 -8.52 11.48
CA GLU A 48 -12.52 -8.51 12.83
C GLU A 48 -12.42 -7.10 13.41
N LEU A 49 -12.15 -6.09 12.57
CA LEU A 49 -11.97 -4.71 13.00
C LEU A 49 -13.29 -3.94 13.13
N PHE A 50 -14.24 -4.16 12.23
CA PHE A 50 -15.45 -3.34 12.17
C PHE A 50 -16.72 -4.08 12.58
N GLY A 51 -16.64 -5.40 12.77
CA GLY A 51 -17.76 -6.28 13.10
C GLY A 51 -18.66 -6.62 11.92
N GLU A 52 -18.36 -6.08 10.73
CA GLU A 52 -19.18 -6.23 9.53
C GLU A 52 -18.29 -6.25 8.28
N ALA A 53 -18.80 -6.83 7.19
CA ALA A 53 -18.11 -6.84 5.92
C ALA A 53 -18.26 -5.48 5.23
N LEU A 54 -17.28 -4.59 5.43
CA LEU A 54 -17.21 -3.29 4.76
C LEU A 54 -16.38 -3.37 3.48
N SER A 55 -16.76 -2.60 2.47
CA SER A 55 -15.88 -2.32 1.32
C SER A 55 -14.67 -1.47 1.75
N PRO A 56 -13.56 -1.47 1.00
CA PRO A 56 -12.42 -0.60 1.29
C PRO A 56 -12.81 0.88 1.41
N GLN A 57 -13.71 1.35 0.55
CA GLN A 57 -14.21 2.72 0.61
C GLN A 57 -14.97 3.01 1.90
N GLN A 58 -15.87 2.11 2.32
CA GLN A 58 -16.62 2.28 3.57
C GLN A 58 -15.72 2.26 4.81
N VAL A 59 -14.67 1.42 4.79
CA VAL A 59 -13.63 1.39 5.84
C VAL A 59 -12.94 2.76 5.93
N VAL A 60 -12.50 3.31 4.80
CA VAL A 60 -11.83 4.62 4.75
C VAL A 60 -12.76 5.72 5.26
N GLU A 61 -14.00 5.78 4.76
CA GLU A 61 -14.99 6.77 5.19
C GLU A 61 -15.24 6.72 6.70
N ARG A 62 -15.33 5.51 7.27
CA ARG A 62 -15.50 5.31 8.71
C ARG A 62 -14.29 5.79 9.51
N ILE A 63 -13.07 5.38 9.14
CA ILE A 63 -11.84 5.82 9.82
C ILE A 63 -11.72 7.34 9.75
N CYS A 64 -11.90 7.95 8.58
CA CYS A 64 -11.82 9.39 8.41
C CYS A 64 -12.85 10.14 9.26
N ARG A 65 -14.10 9.64 9.32
CA ARG A 65 -15.15 10.22 10.17
C ARG A 65 -14.79 10.12 11.65
N ASP A 66 -14.31 8.96 12.08
CA ASP A 66 -14.00 8.69 13.48
C ASP A 66 -12.79 9.53 13.93
N VAL A 67 -11.74 9.65 13.11
CA VAL A 67 -10.61 10.57 13.34
C VAL A 67 -11.06 12.03 13.34
N ARG A 68 -11.96 12.43 12.43
CA ARG A 68 -12.50 13.81 12.43
C ARG A 68 -13.28 14.13 13.71
N ARG A 69 -14.03 13.17 14.25
CA ARG A 69 -14.88 13.35 15.44
C ARG A 69 -14.11 13.23 16.75
N HIS A 70 -13.15 12.31 16.82
CA HIS A 70 -12.48 11.91 18.05
C HIS A 70 -10.99 12.24 18.08
N GLY A 71 -10.44 12.77 16.98
CA GLY A 71 -9.08 13.27 16.88
C GLY A 71 -8.03 12.19 17.14
N LEU A 72 -7.01 12.56 17.92
CA LEU A 72 -5.84 11.72 18.23
C LEU A 72 -6.21 10.38 18.86
N ALA A 73 -7.25 10.32 19.69
CA ALA A 73 -7.66 9.08 20.35
C ALA A 73 -8.07 8.00 19.32
N ALA A 74 -8.86 8.37 18.30
CA ALA A 74 -9.22 7.44 17.23
C ALA A 74 -8.01 7.06 16.37
N LEU A 75 -7.10 8.00 16.10
CA LEU A 75 -5.87 7.70 15.37
C LEU A 75 -5.02 6.64 16.10
N LEU A 76 -4.75 6.85 17.39
CA LEU A 76 -3.97 5.90 18.19
C LEU A 76 -4.62 4.52 18.25
N GLU A 77 -5.95 4.46 18.39
CA GLU A 77 -6.67 3.19 18.39
C GLU A 77 -6.59 2.48 17.03
N TYR A 78 -6.73 3.19 15.91
CA TYR A 78 -6.57 2.57 14.59
C TYR A 78 -5.13 2.13 14.33
N THR A 79 -4.12 2.91 14.73
CA THR A 79 -2.71 2.47 14.65
C THR A 79 -2.47 1.20 15.45
N ARG A 80 -2.99 1.11 16.68
CA ARG A 80 -2.88 -0.10 17.50
C ARG A 80 -3.50 -1.31 16.82
N ARG A 81 -4.67 -1.17 16.22
CA ARG A 81 -5.40 -2.31 15.66
C ARG A 81 -4.93 -2.71 14.26
N LEU A 82 -4.53 -1.75 13.42
CA LEU A 82 -4.12 -1.97 12.04
C LEU A 82 -2.62 -2.30 11.95
N ASP A 83 -1.78 -1.46 12.57
CA ASP A 83 -0.32 -1.58 12.48
C ASP A 83 0.26 -2.46 13.59
N ARG A 84 -0.58 -2.83 14.57
CA ARG A 84 -0.20 -3.63 15.75
C ARG A 84 0.92 -2.96 16.56
N LYS A 85 0.86 -1.63 16.65
CA LYS A 85 1.81 -0.79 17.40
C LYS A 85 1.08 0.10 18.38
N GLU A 86 1.50 0.04 19.64
CA GLU A 86 1.04 0.95 20.67
C GLU A 86 1.89 2.23 20.62
N LEU A 87 1.24 3.34 20.30
CA LEU A 87 1.82 4.68 20.33
C LEU A 87 1.06 5.54 21.33
N THR A 88 1.72 6.59 21.81
CA THR A 88 1.13 7.64 22.64
C THR A 88 1.18 8.97 21.90
N ALA A 89 0.61 10.03 22.49
CA ALA A 89 0.70 11.37 21.91
C ALA A 89 2.15 11.82 21.74
N GLU A 90 3.01 11.43 22.69
CA GLU A 90 4.41 11.79 22.77
C GLU A 90 5.27 10.98 21.79
N THR A 91 4.91 9.72 21.52
CA THR A 91 5.68 8.83 20.63
C THR A 91 5.14 8.76 19.20
N LEU A 92 4.04 9.46 18.91
CA LEU A 92 3.47 9.52 17.56
C LEU A 92 4.42 10.20 16.54
N ARG A 93 5.25 11.13 17.01
CA ARG A 93 6.23 11.82 16.17
C ARG A 93 7.60 11.18 16.35
N VAL A 94 8.25 10.87 15.23
CA VAL A 94 9.65 10.44 15.23
C VAL A 94 10.52 11.62 15.65
N SER A 95 11.42 11.39 16.61
CA SER A 95 12.32 12.42 17.13
C SER A 95 13.45 12.75 16.13
N PRO A 96 13.98 13.98 16.13
CA PRO A 96 15.17 14.33 15.35
C PRO A 96 16.36 13.40 15.63
N GLU A 97 16.55 13.01 16.88
CA GLU A 97 17.63 12.12 17.31
C GLU A 97 17.47 10.72 16.71
N GLU A 98 16.24 10.20 16.65
CA GLU A 98 15.95 8.92 16.01
C GLU A 98 16.23 8.96 14.50
N LEU A 99 15.86 10.05 13.82
CA LEU A 99 16.18 10.25 12.41
C LEU A 99 17.69 10.30 12.16
N LEU A 100 18.43 11.04 12.99
CA LEU A 100 19.89 11.13 12.89
C LEU A 100 20.56 9.77 13.13
N ARG A 101 20.12 9.02 14.14
CA ARG A 101 20.63 7.67 14.41
C ARG A 101 20.33 6.72 13.25
N ALA A 102 19.11 6.75 12.71
CA ALA A 102 18.72 5.91 11.58
C ALA A 102 19.56 6.24 10.32
N HIS A 103 19.78 7.52 10.04
CA HIS A 103 20.65 7.94 8.93
C HIS A 103 22.11 7.51 9.16
N ALA A 104 22.65 7.68 10.36
CA ALA A 104 24.02 7.27 10.69
C ALA A 104 24.23 5.75 10.64
N ALA A 105 23.19 4.97 10.92
CA ALA A 105 23.23 3.51 10.86
C ALA A 105 22.93 2.93 9.47
N ALA A 106 22.52 3.77 8.51
CA ALA A 106 22.22 3.32 7.15
C ALA A 106 23.50 3.05 6.35
N ASP A 107 23.41 2.11 5.41
CA ASP A 107 24.50 1.75 4.51
C ASP A 107 24.91 2.94 3.61
N GLU A 108 26.22 3.15 3.47
CA GLU A 108 26.77 4.29 2.73
C GLU A 108 26.39 4.26 1.24
N GLN A 109 26.41 3.08 0.61
CA GLN A 109 26.06 2.93 -0.81
C GLN A 109 24.57 3.19 -1.03
N LEU A 110 23.70 2.75 -0.10
CA LEU A 110 22.29 3.09 -0.13
C LEU A 110 22.08 4.61 -0.04
N LEU A 111 22.79 5.29 0.87
CA LEU A 111 22.69 6.74 1.02
C LEU A 111 23.16 7.49 -0.24
N GLU A 112 24.23 7.05 -0.89
CA GLU A 112 24.67 7.61 -2.17
C GLU A 112 23.60 7.47 -3.27
N VAL A 113 22.97 6.29 -3.37
CA VAL A 113 21.89 6.06 -4.33
C VAL A 113 20.70 6.99 -4.06
N VAL A 114 20.27 7.13 -2.80
CA VAL A 114 19.16 8.01 -2.42
C VAL A 114 19.48 9.48 -2.75
N ARG A 115 20.72 9.93 -2.50
CA ARG A 115 21.16 11.30 -2.84
C ARG A 115 21.09 11.56 -4.34
N ARG A 116 21.57 10.63 -5.17
CA ARG A 116 21.49 10.74 -6.64
C ARG A 116 20.03 10.78 -7.12
N VAL A 117 19.16 9.95 -6.56
CA VAL A 117 17.72 9.98 -6.90
C VAL A 117 17.11 11.33 -6.54
N ARG A 118 17.45 11.88 -5.36
CA ARG A 118 17.01 13.22 -4.95
C ARG A 118 17.47 14.29 -5.93
N GLU A 119 18.73 14.26 -6.36
CA GLU A 119 19.27 15.23 -7.34
C GLU A 119 18.51 15.18 -8.66
N ASN A 120 18.29 13.98 -9.22
CA ASN A 120 17.53 13.82 -10.46
C ASN A 120 16.09 14.34 -10.34
N ILE A 121 15.43 14.11 -9.19
CA ILE A 121 14.07 14.63 -8.95
C ILE A 121 14.09 16.15 -8.89
N LEU A 122 15.06 16.76 -8.19
CA LEU A 122 15.16 18.21 -8.08
C LEU A 122 15.44 18.85 -9.44
N GLU A 123 16.39 18.29 -10.20
CA GLU A 123 16.71 18.76 -11.55
C GLU A 123 15.49 18.74 -12.48
N PHE A 124 14.65 17.70 -12.40
CA PHE A 124 13.45 17.61 -13.23
C PHE A 124 12.33 18.57 -12.79
N GLN A 125 12.25 18.89 -11.49
CA GLN A 125 11.17 19.69 -10.90
C GLN A 125 11.45 21.20 -10.89
N THR A 126 12.69 21.62 -11.18
CA THR A 126 13.11 23.03 -11.26
C THR A 126 13.34 23.46 -12.69
#